data_AF-A0A531LHW6-F1
#
_entry.id   AF-A0A531LHW6-F1
#
_cell.length_a   1.000
_cell.length_b   1.000
_cell.length_c   1.000
_cell.angle_alpha   90.00
_cell.angle_beta   90.00
_cell.angle_gamma   90.00
#
_symmetry.space_group_name_H-M   'P 1'
#
loop_
_entity.id
_entity.type
_entity.pdbx_description
1 polymer ?
#
loop_
_entity_poly.entity_id
_entity_poly.type
_entity_poly.pdbx_seq_one_letter_code
_entity_poly.pdbx_strand_id
1 'polypeptide(L)'
;MSAHAARASQDLRDIWHNISIESEKAADKLLMRIFDRLGLAAEHPKMGAARPELSVTARVLIEGRTIIIYEPQMEGTLVVRSSTG
;
A
#
# COMPACT_ATOMS: atom_id res chain seq x y z
N MET A 1 8.45 -16.53 -1.96
CA MET A 1 8.02 -15.15 -1.69
C MET A 1 9.19 -14.21 -1.93
N SER A 2 9.00 -13.09 -2.63
CA SER A 2 10.04 -12.07 -2.80
C SER A 2 10.24 -11.26 -1.52
N ALA A 3 11.42 -10.67 -1.32
CA ALA A 3 11.71 -9.83 -0.14
C ALA A 3 10.76 -8.61 -0.04
N HIS A 4 10.28 -8.10 -1.19
CA HIS A 4 9.32 -7.00 -1.24
C HIS A 4 7.94 -7.39 -0.74
N ALA A 5 7.43 -8.56 -1.13
CA ALA A 5 6.13 -9.06 -0.66
C ALA A 5 6.14 -9.32 0.86
N ALA A 6 7.24 -9.84 1.39
CA ALA A 6 7.41 -10.03 2.84
C ALA A 6 7.37 -8.69 3.60
N ARG A 7 8.06 -7.67 3.08
CA ARG A 7 8.08 -6.33 3.68
C ARG A 7 6.72 -5.65 3.63
N ALA A 8 6.05 -5.67 2.48
CA ALA A 8 4.72 -5.11 2.34
C ALA A 8 3.69 -5.77 3.27
N SER A 9 3.80 -7.09 3.45
CA SER A 9 2.94 -7.82 4.39
C SER A 9 3.18 -7.39 5.83
N GLN A 10 4.43 -7.09 6.20
CA GLN A 10 4.76 -6.56 7.52
C GLN A 10 4.26 -5.13 7.68
N ASP A 11 4.45 -4.26 6.69
CA ASP A 11 3.99 -2.87 6.73
C ASP A 11 2.47 -2.81 6.91
N LEU A 12 1.71 -3.68 6.24
CA LEU A 12 0.25 -3.80 6.42
C LEU A 12 -0.12 -4.26 7.85
N ARG A 13 0.62 -5.22 8.42
CA ARG A 13 0.41 -5.67 9.81
C ARG A 13 0.69 -4.54 10.80
N ASP A 14 1.76 -3.79 10.60
CA ASP A 14 2.15 -2.69 11.48
C ASP A 14 1.12 -1.55 11.43
N ILE A 15 0.63 -1.19 10.24
CA ILE A 15 -0.46 -0.22 10.06
C ILE A 15 -1.70 -0.65 10.83
N TRP A 16 -2.11 -1.90 10.66
CA TRP A 16 -3.30 -2.41 11.32
C TRP A 16 -3.11 -2.41 12.85
N HIS A 17 -1.99 -2.94 13.33
CA HIS A 17 -1.71 -3.05 14.77
C HIS A 17 -1.71 -1.69 15.46
N ASN A 18 -1.11 -0.67 14.84
CA ASN A 18 -1.06 0.66 15.41
C ASN A 18 -2.45 1.28 15.57
N ILE A 19 -3.34 1.07 14.59
CA ILE A 19 -4.71 1.63 14.63
C ILE A 19 -5.62 0.77 15.53
N SER A 20 -5.41 -0.55 15.57
CA SER A 20 -6.26 -1.47 16.33
C SER A 20 -6.20 -1.24 17.84
N ILE A 21 -5.12 -0.63 18.35
CA ILE A 21 -4.99 -0.22 19.75
C ILE A 21 -6.13 0.73 20.16
N GLU A 22 -6.52 1.65 19.28
CA GLU A 22 -7.62 2.59 19.52
C GLU A 22 -8.95 2.08 18.96
N SER A 23 -8.93 1.46 17.78
CA SER A 23 -10.13 0.93 17.13
C SER A 23 -9.82 -0.13 16.08
N GLU A 24 -10.07 -1.40 16.43
CA GLU A 24 -9.97 -2.54 15.51
C GLU A 24 -10.83 -2.35 14.26
N LYS A 25 -12.07 -1.89 14.42
CA LYS A 25 -12.97 -1.59 13.30
C LYS A 25 -12.41 -0.53 12.35
N ALA A 26 -11.71 0.48 12.86
CA ALA A 26 -11.07 1.50 12.03
C ALA A 26 -9.87 0.91 11.25
N ALA A 27 -9.09 0.04 11.90
CA ALA A 27 -7.97 -0.66 11.30
C ALA A 27 -8.44 -1.56 10.14
N ASP A 28 -9.48 -2.37 10.36
CA ASP A 28 -10.08 -3.22 9.32
C ASP A 28 -10.58 -2.40 8.14
N LYS A 29 -11.30 -1.30 8.42
CA LYS A 29 -11.84 -0.44 7.37
C LYS A 29 -10.72 0.20 6.55
N LEU A 30 -9.58 0.54 7.14
CA LEU A 30 -8.44 1.06 6.40
C LEU A 30 -7.79 -0.02 5.54
N LEU A 31 -7.56 -1.23 6.08
CA LEU A 31 -7.01 -2.34 5.30
C LEU A 31 -7.88 -2.68 4.09
N MET A 32 -9.20 -2.75 4.26
CA MET A 32 -10.11 -2.98 3.13
C MET A 32 -9.96 -1.92 2.03
N ARG A 33 -9.91 -0.62 2.39
CA ARG A 33 -9.70 0.44 1.40
C ARG A 33 -8.34 0.35 0.71
N ILE A 34 -7.29 -0.03 1.43
CA ILE A 34 -5.97 -0.27 0.83
C ILE A 34 -6.07 -1.42 -0.18
N PHE A 35 -6.71 -2.54 0.16
CA PHE A 35 -6.90 -3.65 -0.78
C PHE A 35 -7.75 -3.26 -2.00
N ASP A 36 -8.81 -2.48 -1.84
CA ASP A 36 -9.63 -1.99 -2.96
C ASP A 36 -8.78 -1.14 -3.92
N ARG A 37 -7.95 -0.23 -3.39
CA ARG A 37 -7.03 0.58 -4.18
C ARG A 37 -6.01 -0.26 -4.94
N LEU A 38 -5.55 -1.35 -4.35
CA LEU A 38 -4.60 -2.25 -4.97
C LEU A 38 -5.21 -3.14 -6.04
N GLY A 39 -6.46 -3.59 -5.84
CA GLY A 39 -7.24 -4.26 -6.88
C GLY A 39 -7.38 -3.36 -8.11
N LEU A 40 -7.78 -2.10 -7.90
CA LEU A 40 -7.85 -1.11 -8.99
C LEU A 40 -6.48 -0.86 -9.65
N ALA A 41 -5.39 -0.81 -8.87
CA ALA A 41 -4.06 -0.64 -9.42
C ALA A 41 -3.58 -1.86 -10.22
N ALA A 42 -4.05 -3.07 -9.91
CA ALA A 42 -3.77 -4.25 -10.71
C ALA A 42 -4.47 -4.18 -12.08
N GLU A 43 -5.73 -3.71 -12.12
CA GLU A 43 -6.50 -3.54 -13.37
C GLU A 43 -6.05 -2.31 -14.17
N HIS A 44 -5.62 -1.25 -13.48
CA HIS A 44 -5.21 0.01 -14.07
C HIS A 44 -3.82 0.43 -13.56
N PRO A 45 -2.73 -0.23 -14.00
CA PRO A 45 -1.40 -0.06 -13.40
C PRO A 45 -0.83 1.35 -13.45
N LYS A 46 -1.35 2.22 -14.33
CA LYS A 46 -0.91 3.61 -14.49
C LYS A 46 -1.72 4.63 -13.68
N MET A 47 -2.71 4.21 -12.89
CA MET A 47 -3.61 5.13 -12.17
C MET A 47 -2.92 5.97 -11.07
N GLY A 48 -1.85 5.46 -10.47
CA GLY A 48 -1.05 6.20 -9.49
C GLY A 48 -0.07 7.17 -10.13
N ALA A 49 0.25 8.25 -9.42
CA ALA A 49 1.24 9.24 -9.86
C ALA A 49 2.63 8.61 -9.91
N ALA A 50 3.35 8.77 -11.02
CA ALA A 50 4.71 8.26 -11.17
C ALA A 50 5.67 8.99 -10.23
N ARG A 51 6.58 8.23 -9.60
CA ARG A 51 7.61 8.74 -8.69
C ARG A 51 8.97 8.14 -9.05
N PRO A 52 9.56 8.57 -10.19
CA PRO A 52 10.83 8.04 -10.68
C PRO A 52 11.98 8.24 -9.68
N GLU A 53 11.85 9.18 -8.74
CA GLU A 53 12.79 9.38 -7.64
C GLU A 53 12.81 8.24 -6.60
N LEU A 54 11.74 7.43 -6.53
CA LEU A 54 11.67 6.24 -5.66
C LEU A 54 12.13 4.98 -6.39
N SER A 55 11.71 4.83 -7.65
CA SER A 55 12.09 3.76 -8.59
C SER A 55 11.52 4.10 -9.95
N VAL A 56 12.14 3.60 -11.04
CA VAL A 56 11.76 3.89 -12.43
C VAL A 56 10.28 3.63 -12.72
N THR A 57 9.69 2.62 -12.07
CA THR A 57 8.29 2.22 -12.26
C THR A 57 7.40 2.57 -11.07
N ALA A 58 7.94 3.13 -10.00
CA ALA A 58 7.18 3.39 -8.78
C ALA A 58 6.04 4.38 -9.04
N ARG A 59 4.91 4.07 -8.41
CA ARG A 59 3.70 4.87 -8.43
C ARG A 59 3.13 5.01 -7.03
N VAL A 60 2.40 6.10 -6.82
CA VAL A 60 1.81 6.43 -5.54
C VAL A 60 0.30 6.65 -5.67
N LEU A 61 -0.44 6.05 -4.74
CA LEU A 61 -1.84 6.33 -4.44
C LEU A 61 -1.96 6.90 -3.04
N ILE A 62 -2.97 7.75 -2.85
CA ILE A 62 -3.30 8.32 -1.55
C ILE A 62 -4.67 7.78 -1.12
N GLU A 63 -4.73 7.20 0.07
CA GLU A 63 -5.95 6.69 0.69
C GLU A 63 -6.09 7.29 2.08
N GLY A 64 -6.87 8.37 2.19
CA GLY A 64 -6.92 9.18 3.40
C GLY A 64 -5.55 9.76 3.75
N ARG A 65 -4.98 9.34 4.89
CA ARG A 65 -3.64 9.73 5.36
C ARG A 65 -2.56 8.71 4.99
N THR A 66 -2.92 7.62 4.34
CA THR A 66 -1.99 6.54 3.99
C THR A 66 -1.46 6.72 2.58
N ILE A 67 -0.14 6.59 2.43
CA ILE A 67 0.54 6.58 1.14
C ILE A 67 0.77 5.13 0.73
N ILE A 68 0.22 4.74 -0.42
CA ILE A 68 0.39 3.41 -0.99
C ILE A 68 1.40 3.55 -2.12
N ILE A 69 2.58 2.95 -1.97
CA ILE A 69 3.59 2.91 -3.03
C ILE A 69 3.50 1.53 -3.69
N TYR A 70 3.50 1.49 -5.02
CA TYR A 70 3.47 0.22 -5.74
C TYR A 70 4.29 0.32 -7.01
N GLU A 71 4.77 -0.83 -7.48
CA GLU A 71 5.41 -0.96 -8.77
C GLU A 71 4.58 -1.89 -9.66
N PRO A 72 4.10 -1.40 -10.81
CA PRO A 72 3.54 -2.26 -11.83
C PRO A 72 4.55 -3.35 -12.22
N GLN A 73 4.24 -4.60 -11.90
CA GLN A 73 4.91 -5.77 -12.46
C GLN A 73 3.86 -6.58 -13.23
N MET A 74 4.28 -7.52 -14.09
CA MET A 74 3.34 -8.49 -14.67
C MET A 74 2.54 -9.25 -13.59
N GLU A 75 3.08 -9.34 -12.37
CA GLU A 75 2.45 -9.98 -11.20
C GLU A 75 2.13 -8.99 -10.04
N GLY A 76 2.37 -7.69 -10.21
CA GLY A 76 2.12 -6.64 -9.21
C GLY A 76 2.92 -6.76 -7.89
N THR A 77 4.06 -6.06 -7.75
CA THR A 77 4.74 -5.99 -6.45
C THR A 77 4.36 -4.70 -5.71
N LEU A 78 3.95 -4.87 -4.46
CA LEU A 78 3.44 -3.84 -3.55
C LEU A 78 4.51 -3.39 -2.56
N VAL A 79 4.56 -2.10 -2.21
CA VAL A 79 5.30 -1.58 -1.04
C VAL A 79 4.45 -0.53 -0.32
N VAL A 80 3.66 -0.91 0.67
CA VAL A 80 2.91 0.08 1.46
C VAL A 80 3.85 0.72 2.47
N ARG A 81 3.97 2.05 2.48
CA ARG A 81 4.70 2.76 3.53
C ARG A 81 3.77 3.77 4.18
N SER A 82 3.39 3.53 5.43
CA SER A 82 2.78 4.58 6.26
C SER A 82 3.88 5.36 6.98
N SER A 83 3.97 6.67 6.71
CA SER A 83 4.59 7.58 7.68
C SER A 83 3.51 7.94 8.71
N THR A 84 3.54 7.30 9.87
CA THR A 84 2.81 7.82 11.04
C THR A 84 3.77 8.78 11.72
N GLY A 85 3.47 10.08 11.64
CA GLY A 85 4.09 11.09 12.48
C GLY A 85 3.38 11.18 13.83
#